data_AF-A0A7Y4S7G7-F1
#
_entry.id   AF-A0A7Y4S7G7-F1
#
_cell.length_a   1.000
_cell.length_b   1.000
_cell.length_c   1.000
_cell.angle_alpha   90.00
_cell.angle_beta   90.00
_cell.angle_gamma   90.00
#
_symmetry.space_group_name_H-M   'P 1'
#
loop_
_entity.id
_entity.type
_entity.pdbx_description
1 polymer ?
#
loop_
_entity_poly.entity_id
_entity_poly.type
_entity_poly.pdbx_seq_one_letter_code
_entity_poly.pdbx_strand_id
1 'polypeptide(L)' 'MKEKRISTNTKTNGDATLTEEQRQHYIEVAAYNIAESKGFISGCDLESWLAAEAEVDCLLA' A
#
# COMPACT_ATOMS: atom_id res chain seq x y z
N MET A 1 27.33 2.69 -13.22
CA MET A 1 26.02 2.18 -13.71
C MET A 1 25.00 2.40 -12.60
N LYS A 2 23.75 2.67 -12.96
CA LYS A 2 22.78 3.45 -12.17
C LYS A 2 22.40 2.76 -10.85
N GLU A 3 22.83 3.33 -9.72
CA GLU A 3 22.38 2.92 -8.38
C GLU A 3 20.96 3.45 -8.18
N LYS A 4 19.97 2.57 -8.38
CA LYS A 4 18.56 2.88 -8.13
C LYS A 4 18.36 2.82 -6.61
N ARG A 5 18.63 3.93 -5.93
CA ARG A 5 18.28 4.10 -4.52
C ARG A 5 16.77 3.96 -4.39
N ILE A 6 16.32 2.82 -3.88
CA ILE A 6 15.00 2.69 -3.27
C ILE A 6 15.09 3.46 -1.95
N SER A 7 14.81 4.75 -2.01
CA SER A 7 14.67 5.60 -0.83
C SER A 7 13.27 5.35 -0.25
N THR A 8 13.14 4.39 0.66
CA THR A 8 11.97 4.30 1.54
C THR A 8 12.09 5.42 2.58
N ASN A 9 11.69 6.63 2.20
CA ASN A 9 11.65 7.78 3.10
C ASN A 9 10.50 7.60 4.11
N THR A 10 10.80 6.97 5.24
CA THR A 10 9.91 6.92 6.42
C THR A 10 10.31 8.00 7.42
N LYS A 11 9.81 9.22 7.17
CA LYS A 11 9.73 10.37 8.10
C LYS A 11 8.33 10.94 7.91
N THR A 12 7.49 11.20 8.91
CA THR A 12 7.64 11.44 10.35
C THR A 12 6.23 11.40 10.95
N ASN A 13 6.08 10.91 12.18
CA ASN A 13 4.89 11.16 13.00
C ASN A 13 4.78 12.65 13.33
N GLY A 14 3.61 13.26 13.08
CA GLY A 14 3.25 14.61 13.50
C GLY A 14 2.07 15.13 12.69
N ASP A 15 0.87 15.07 13.28
CA ASP A 15 -0.44 15.46 12.74
C ASP A 15 -1.03 14.47 11.71
N ALA A 16 -1.88 13.57 12.22
CA ALA A 16 -2.31 12.30 11.64
C ALA A 16 -3.29 12.41 10.44
N THR A 17 -2.99 13.27 9.48
CA THR A 17 -3.59 13.20 8.13
C THR A 17 -2.50 12.66 7.22
N LEU A 18 -2.54 11.36 6.91
CA LEU A 18 -1.69 10.81 5.85
C LEU A 18 -1.92 11.62 4.57
N THR A 19 -0.85 12.00 3.88
CA THR A 19 -0.98 12.60 2.56
C THR A 19 -1.54 11.56 1.59
N GLU A 20 -2.17 12.03 0.51
CA GLU A 20 -2.76 11.14 -0.50
C GLU A 20 -1.70 10.21 -1.11
N GLU A 21 -0.46 10.69 -1.27
CA GLU A 21 0.65 9.87 -1.76
C GLU A 21 1.01 8.75 -0.76
N GLN A 22 0.93 9.02 0.54
CA GLN A 22 1.16 8.00 1.56
C GLN A 22 0.03 6.96 1.56
N ARG A 23 -1.23 7.40 1.43
CA ARG A 23 -2.38 6.49 1.29
C ARG A 23 -2.18 5.54 0.11
N GLN A 24 -1.86 6.08 -1.07
CA GLN A 24 -1.62 5.29 -2.28
C GLN A 24 -0.49 4.28 -2.10
N HIS A 25 0.60 4.68 -1.45
CA HIS A 25 1.70 3.76 -1.16
C HIS A 25 1.28 2.61 -0.23
N TYR A 26 0.49 2.90 0.81
CA TYR A 26 -0.02 1.85 1.69
C TYR A 26 -1.00 0.90 0.97
N ILE A 27 -1.86 1.44 0.11
CA ILE A 27 -2.79 0.63 -0.69
C ILE A 27 -2.01 -0.29 -1.64
N GLU A 28 -0.96 0.21 -2.29
CA GLU A 28 -0.08 -0.60 -3.15
C GLU A 28 0.57 -1.76 -2.39
N VAL A 29 1.17 -1.47 -1.23
CA VAL A 29 1.84 -2.48 -0.40
C VAL A 29 0.84 -3.51 0.14
N ALA A 30 -0.34 -3.07 0.59
CA ALA A 30 -1.38 -3.96 1.07
C ALA A 30 -1.95 -4.85 -0.05
N ALA A 31 -2.19 -4.29 -1.24
CA ALA A 31 -2.69 -5.04 -2.39
C ALA A 31 -1.70 -6.13 -2.82
N TYR A 32 -0.40 -5.81 -2.83
CA TYR A 32 0.66 -6.79 -3.07
C TYR A 32 0.62 -7.92 -2.04
N ASN A 33 0.56 -7.59 -0.74
CA ASN A 33 0.52 -8.59 0.33
C ASN A 33 -0.75 -9.46 0.28
N ILE A 34 -1.90 -8.89 -0.06
CA ILE A 34 -3.16 -9.63 -0.22
C ILE A 34 -3.07 -10.58 -1.41
N ALA A 35 -2.55 -10.10 -2.54
CA ALA A 35 -2.35 -10.93 -3.72
C ALA A 35 -1.35 -12.06 -3.41
N GLU A 36 -0.24 -11.77 -2.73
CA GLU A 36 0.76 -12.74 -2.30
C GLU A 36 0.17 -13.79 -1.34
N SER A 37 -0.59 -13.36 -0.33
CA SER A 37 -1.30 -14.23 0.61
C SER A 37 -2.30 -15.16 -0.09
N LYS A 38 -2.92 -14.70 -1.17
CA LYS A 38 -3.83 -15.50 -2.00
C LYS A 38 -3.08 -16.39 -3.00
N GLY A 39 -1.77 -16.19 -3.19
CA GLY A 39 -0.96 -16.92 -4.17
C GLY A 39 -1.09 -16.38 -5.59
N PHE A 40 -1.36 -15.07 -5.76
CA PHE A 40 -1.49 -14.36 -7.04
C PHE A 40 -2.51 -15.01 -7.99
N ILE A 41 -3.71 -15.27 -7.46
CA ILE A 41 -4.81 -15.85 -8.24
C ILE A 41 -5.18 -14.90 -9.38
N SER A 42 -5.10 -15.40 -10.61
CA SER A 42 -5.49 -14.64 -11.80
C SER A 42 -6.96 -14.22 -11.71
N GLY A 43 -7.23 -12.92 -11.89
CA GLY A 43 -8.57 -12.33 -11.78
C GLY A 43 -8.92 -11.78 -10.40
N CYS A 44 -8.10 -12.03 -9.37
CA CYS A 44 -8.28 -11.45 -8.03
C CYS A 44 -7.51 -10.13 -7.85
N ASP A 45 -6.93 -9.55 -8.91
CA ASP A 45 -6.18 -8.30 -8.82
C ASP A 45 -7.06 -7.19 -8.25
N LEU A 46 -8.23 -6.95 -8.87
CA LEU A 46 -9.17 -5.91 -8.45
C LEU A 46 -9.68 -6.14 -7.02
N GLU A 47 -9.96 -7.39 -6.65
CA GLU A 47 -10.40 -7.72 -5.28
C GLU A 47 -9.30 -7.44 -4.25
N SER A 48 -8.04 -7.69 -4.61
CA SER A 48 -6.90 -7.44 -3.74
C SER A 48 -6.66 -5.94 -3.56
N TRP A 49 -6.85 -5.15 -4.62
CA TRP A 49 -6.83 -3.69 -4.57
C TRP A 49 -7.98 -3.11 -3.73
N LEU A 50 -9.21 -3.60 -3.91
CA LEU A 50 -10.38 -3.18 -3.11
C LEU A 50 -10.21 -3.51 -1.62
N ALA A 51 -9.71 -4.71 -1.31
CA ALA A 51 -9.46 -5.11 0.06
C ALA A 51 -8.34 -4.27 0.71
N ALA A 52 -7.31 -3.91 -0.07
CA ALA A 52 -6.23 -3.03 0.39
C ALA A 52 -6.72 -1.62 0.71
N GLU A 53 -7.57 -1.04 -0.14
CA GLU A 53 -8.17 0.28 0.09
C GLU A 53 -8.99 0.31 1.38
N ALA A 54 -9.84 -0.70 1.59
CA ALA A 54 -10.65 -0.81 2.81
C ALA A 54 -9.79 -0.97 4.08
N GLU A 55 -8.69 -1.71 4.03
CA GLU A 55 -7.77 -1.87 5.15
C GLU A 55 -7.08 -0.54 5.50
N VAL A 56 -6.60 0.18 4.49
CA VAL A 56 -5.93 1.48 4.69
C VAL A 56 -6.90 2.52 5.20
N ASP A 57 -8.13 2.56 4.69
CA ASP A 57 -9.17 3.46 5.20
C ASP A 57 -9.57 3.13 6.65
N CYS A 58 -9.59 1.86 7.03
CA CYS A 58 -9.84 1.42 8.41
C CYS A 58 -8.74 1.90 9.38
N LEU A 59 -7.47 1.87 8.95
CA LEU A 59 -6.33 2.36 9.73
C LEU A 59 -6.32 3.90 9.87
N LEU A 60 -7.05 4.61 9.01
CA LEU A 60 -7.11 6.07 8.97
C LEU A 60 -8.35 6.66 9.65
N ALA A 61 -9.33 5.83 10.00
CA ALA A 61 -10.56 6.23 10.69
C ALA A 61 -10.34 6.39 12.20
#